data_AF-A0A502SXZ1-F1
#
_entry.id   AF-A0A502SXZ1-F1
#
_cell.length_a   1.000
_cell.length_b   1.000
_cell.length_c   1.000
_cell.angle_alpha   90.00
_cell.angle_beta   90.00
_cell.angle_gamma   90.00
#
_symmetry.space_group_name_H-M   'P 1'
#
loop_
_entity.id
_entity.type
_entity.pdbx_description
1 polymer ?
#
loop_
_entity_poly.entity_id
_entity_poly.type
_entity_poly.pdbx_seq_one_letter_code
_entity_poly.pdbx_strand_id
1 'polypeptide(L)'
;MHIDFELSGVARAALAEKYRLDRAARRIESKLAELDVDAAIALDFAGLAKTAAGFEVAIGTTYRMTHKHTASPVEGRVILRDAAASIEVALAAVVSGAADSLLGACVFGRTA
;
A
#
# COMPACT_ATOMS: atom_id res chain seq x y z
N MET A 1 23.60 2.53 11.18
CA MET A 1 23.26 3.88 10.70
C MET A 1 21.84 3.85 10.16
N HIS A 2 20.97 4.71 10.67
CA HIS A 2 19.59 4.89 10.20
C HIS A 2 19.39 6.38 9.97
N ILE A 3 19.05 6.78 8.75
CA ILE A 3 18.84 8.18 8.39
C ILE A 3 17.47 8.30 7.75
N ASP A 4 16.55 8.94 8.44
CA ASP A 4 15.21 9.24 7.94
C ASP A 4 15.24 10.44 6.98
N PHE A 5 14.63 10.29 5.81
CA PHE A 5 14.46 11.37 4.86
C PHE A 5 13.09 12.03 5.07
N GLU A 6 13.10 13.30 5.45
CA GLU A 6 11.86 14.09 5.50
C GLU A 6 11.37 14.37 4.08
N LEU A 7 10.26 13.73 3.71
CA LEU A 7 9.61 13.93 2.41
C LEU A 7 8.54 15.02 2.52
N SER A 8 8.78 16.15 1.86
CA SER A 8 7.76 17.18 1.65
C SER A 8 6.58 16.64 0.82
N GLY A 9 5.42 17.30 0.89
CA GLY A 9 4.24 16.88 0.11
C GLY A 9 4.50 16.82 -1.39
N VAL A 10 5.27 17.77 -1.94
CA VAL A 10 5.67 17.78 -3.35
C VAL A 10 6.60 16.61 -3.69
N ALA A 11 7.56 16.30 -2.80
CA ALA A 11 8.47 15.17 -3.01
C ALA A 11 7.71 13.83 -2.97
N ARG A 12 6.74 13.67 -2.05
CA ARG A 12 5.88 12.47 -1.99
C ARG A 12 5.09 12.30 -3.28
N ALA A 13 4.43 13.35 -3.76
CA ALA A 13 3.67 13.32 -5.00
C ALA A 13 4.55 12.97 -6.21
N ALA A 14 5.73 13.57 -6.33
CA ALA A 14 6.67 13.28 -7.40
C ALA A 14 7.19 11.83 -7.36
N LEU A 15 7.46 11.28 -6.17
CA LEU A 15 7.83 9.87 -6.00
C LEU A 15 6.66 8.94 -6.32
N ALA A 16 5.45 9.27 -5.86
CA ALA A 16 4.24 8.51 -6.15
C ALA A 16 3.98 8.42 -7.66
N GLU A 17 4.18 9.53 -8.38
CA GLU A 17 4.09 9.58 -9.84
C GLU A 17 5.21 8.77 -10.50
N LYS A 18 6.47 9.00 -10.10
CA LYS A 18 7.65 8.29 -10.64
C LYS A 18 7.50 6.78 -10.55
N TYR A 19 7.01 6.30 -9.40
CA TYR A 19 6.82 4.87 -9.15
C TYR A 19 5.41 4.37 -9.49
N ARG A 20 4.54 5.23 -10.05
CA ARG A 20 3.20 4.91 -10.53
C ARG A 20 2.33 4.23 -9.48
N LEU A 21 2.32 4.77 -8.26
CA LEU A 21 1.55 4.20 -7.15
C LEU A 21 0.04 4.12 -7.46
N ASP A 22 -0.51 5.09 -8.19
CA ASP A 22 -1.92 5.02 -8.64
C ASP A 22 -2.20 3.82 -9.53
N ARG A 23 -1.24 3.45 -10.40
CA ARG A 23 -1.36 2.27 -11.25
C ARG A 23 -1.28 0.99 -10.42
N ALA A 24 -0.45 0.97 -9.38
CA ALA A 24 -0.38 -0.14 -8.45
C ALA A 24 -1.69 -0.29 -7.67
N ALA A 25 -2.24 0.80 -7.14
CA ALA A 25 -3.53 0.83 -6.45
C ALA A 25 -4.65 0.27 -7.33
N ARG A 26 -4.81 0.78 -8.56
CA ARG A 26 -5.80 0.28 -9.53
C ARG A 26 -5.66 -1.19 -9.86
N ARG A 27 -4.41 -1.70 -9.89
CA ARG A 27 -4.16 -3.13 -10.10
C ARG A 27 -4.64 -3.97 -8.91
N ILE A 28 -4.47 -3.48 -7.69
CA ILE A 28 -5.00 -4.12 -6.49
C ILE A 28 -6.53 -4.08 -6.50
N GLU A 29 -7.14 -2.94 -6.81
CA GLU A 29 -8.59 -2.79 -6.95
C GLU A 29 -9.16 -3.78 -7.98
N SER A 30 -8.50 -3.94 -9.14
CA SER A 30 -8.92 -4.90 -10.17
C SER A 30 -8.89 -6.34 -9.67
N LYS A 31 -7.85 -6.73 -8.91
CA LYS A 31 -7.76 -8.07 -8.29
C LYS A 31 -8.85 -8.29 -7.24
N LEU A 32 -9.20 -7.25 -6.47
CA LEU A 32 -10.27 -7.34 -5.47
C LEU A 32 -11.65 -7.42 -6.15
N ALA A 33 -11.84 -6.73 -7.28
CA ALA A 33 -13.07 -6.82 -8.06
C ALA A 33 -13.32 -8.24 -8.61
N GLU A 34 -12.26 -8.97 -8.99
CA GLU A 34 -12.34 -10.40 -9.35
C GLU A 34 -12.85 -11.29 -8.19
N LEU A 35 -12.80 -10.79 -6.95
CA LEU A 35 -13.25 -11.47 -5.73
C LEU A 35 -14.57 -10.89 -5.18
N ASP A 36 -15.33 -10.17 -6.01
CA ASP A 36 -16.59 -9.50 -5.64
C ASP A 36 -16.43 -8.45 -4.52
N VAL A 37 -15.25 -7.84 -4.42
CA VAL A 37 -14.97 -6.72 -3.53
C VAL A 37 -14.85 -5.44 -4.36
N ASP A 38 -15.75 -4.50 -4.14
CA ASP A 38 -15.60 -3.13 -4.63
C ASP A 38 -14.65 -2.38 -3.69
N ALA A 39 -13.53 -1.88 -4.21
CA ALA A 39 -12.46 -1.29 -3.42
C ALA A 39 -12.02 0.05 -4.01
N ALA A 40 -11.83 1.03 -3.13
CA ALA A 40 -11.13 2.28 -3.42
C ALA A 40 -9.85 2.31 -2.58
N ILE A 41 -8.69 2.36 -3.22
CA ILE A 41 -7.37 2.26 -2.60
C ILE A 41 -6.52 3.47 -2.99
N ALA A 42 -5.90 4.10 -2.00
CA ALA A 42 -4.89 5.13 -2.17
C ALA A 42 -3.56 4.69 -1.55
N LEU A 43 -2.48 4.80 -2.32
CA LEU A 43 -1.11 4.50 -1.89
C LEU A 43 -0.29 5.79 -1.86
N ASP A 44 0.41 6.04 -0.76
CA ASP A 44 1.30 7.20 -0.60
C ASP A 44 2.59 6.84 0.12
N PHE A 45 3.67 7.57 -0.14
CA PHE A 45 4.91 7.46 0.60
C PHE A 45 4.72 7.97 2.04
N ALA A 46 4.73 7.04 2.99
CA ALA A 46 4.66 7.34 4.42
C ALA A 46 6.03 7.63 5.03
N GLY A 47 7.10 7.11 4.44
CA GLY A 47 8.47 7.31 4.91
C GLY A 47 9.51 6.69 3.99
N LEU A 48 10.74 7.19 4.09
CA LEU A 48 11.90 6.69 3.38
C LEU A 48 13.11 6.86 4.30
N ALA A 49 13.90 5.81 4.48
CA ALA A 49 15.12 5.87 5.29
C ALA A 49 16.30 5.16 4.61
N LYS A 50 17.51 5.64 4.88
CA LYS A 50 18.74 4.92 4.57
C LYS A 50 19.12 4.06 5.77
N THR A 51 19.28 2.76 5.54
CA THR A 51 19.72 1.80 6.56
C THR A 51 21.12 1.27 6.23
N ALA A 52 21.72 0.51 7.14
CA ALA A 52 22.98 -0.17 6.88
C ALA A 52 22.88 -1.21 5.73
N ALA A 53 21.68 -1.77 5.51
CA ALA A 53 21.42 -2.78 4.49
C ALA A 53 20.98 -2.19 3.14
N GLY A 54 20.64 -0.89 3.07
CA GLY A 54 20.13 -0.28 1.85
C GLY A 54 19.16 0.86 2.14
N PHE A 55 17.93 0.70 1.68
CA PHE A 55 16.83 1.65 1.84
C PHE A 55 15.63 0.95 2.45
N GLU A 56 15.01 1.61 3.42
CA GLU A 56 13.70 1.24 3.94
C GLU A 56 12.65 2.16 3.33
N VAL A 57 11.59 1.58 2.79
CA VAL A 57 10.46 2.30 2.19
C VAL A 57 9.22 1.98 3.00
N ALA A 58 8.46 3.02 3.36
CA ALA A 58 7.17 2.89 4.00
C ALA A 58 6.08 3.44 3.08
N ILE A 59 5.07 2.63 2.76
CA ILE A 59 3.88 3.04 2.01
C ILE A 59 2.66 3.00 2.92
N GLY A 60 1.94 4.11 2.95
CA GLY A 60 0.61 4.19 3.54
C GLY A 60 -0.43 3.74 2.52
N THR A 61 -1.22 2.74 2.90
CA THR A 61 -2.35 2.23 2.12
C THR A 61 -3.63 2.63 2.84
N THR A 62 -4.39 3.55 2.26
CA THR A 62 -5.73 3.90 2.72
C THR A 62 -6.74 3.18 1.85
N TYR A 63 -7.74 2.56 2.44
CA TYR A 63 -8.70 1.76 1.70
C TYR A 63 -10.12 1.90 2.24
N ARG A 64 -11.06 1.75 1.31
CA ARG A 64 -12.48 1.47 1.57
C ARG A 64 -12.89 0.30 0.70
N MET A 65 -13.46 -0.73 1.29
CA MET A 65 -13.82 -1.98 0.60
C MET A 65 -15.23 -2.40 0.97
N THR A 66 -16.00 -2.87 0.00
CA THR A 66 -17.35 -3.40 0.20
C THR A 66 -17.47 -4.71 -0.56
N HIS A 67 -17.77 -5.80 0.15
CA HIS A 67 -18.04 -7.09 -0.48
C HIS A 67 -19.51 -7.12 -0.92
N LYS A 68 -19.81 -7.60 -2.14
CA LYS A 68 -21.18 -7.59 -2.68
C LYS A 68 -22.22 -8.31 -1.80
N HIS A 69 -21.77 -9.25 -0.96
CA HIS A 69 -22.61 -10.03 -0.07
C HIS A 69 -22.63 -9.56 1.38
N THR A 70 -21.93 -8.48 1.71
CA THR A 70 -21.80 -7.97 3.08
C THR A 70 -22.30 -6.53 3.14
N ALA A 71 -23.18 -6.22 4.10
CA ALA A 71 -23.89 -4.94 4.14
C ALA A 71 -23.04 -3.74 4.61
N SER A 72 -21.86 -4.00 5.22
CA SER A 72 -21.06 -2.96 5.85
C SER A 72 -19.73 -2.76 5.12
N PRO A 73 -19.43 -1.53 4.65
CA PRO A 73 -18.12 -1.21 4.12
C PRO A 73 -17.06 -1.30 5.22
N VAL A 74 -15.88 -1.80 4.86
CA VAL A 74 -14.68 -1.83 5.71
C VAL A 74 -13.76 -0.70 5.25
N GLU A 75 -13.40 0.17 6.18
CA GLU A 75 -12.49 1.28 5.93
C GLU A 75 -11.29 1.19 6.86
N GLY A 76 -10.13 1.57 6.36
CA GLY A 76 -8.92 1.52 7.17
C GLY A 76 -7.71 2.16 6.51
N ARG A 77 -6.65 2.23 7.32
CA ARG A 77 -5.34 2.64 6.86
C ARG A 77 -4.30 1.73 7.48
N VAL A 78 -3.39 1.23 6.65
CA VAL A 78 -2.22 0.47 7.08
C VAL A 78 -0.96 1.13 6.56
N ILE A 79 0.13 1.02 7.30
CA ILE A 79 1.46 1.44 6.85
C ILE A 79 2.31 0.20 6.77
N LEU A 80 2.80 -0.09 5.58
CA LEU A 80 3.65 -1.24 5.32
C LEU A 80 5.06 -0.76 5.05
N ARG A 81 6.04 -1.47 5.61
CA ARG A 81 7.45 -1.10 5.54
C ARG A 81 8.26 -2.31 5.13
N ASP A 82 9.24 -2.09 4.26
CA ASP A 82 10.22 -3.11 3.90
C ASP A 82 11.57 -2.44 3.58
N ALA A 83 12.64 -3.20 3.77
CA ALA A 83 14.00 -2.75 3.54
C ALA A 83 14.71 -3.64 2.51
N ALA A 84 15.32 -3.01 1.51
CA ALA A 84 16.08 -3.71 0.49
C ALA A 84 17.31 -2.91 0.05
N ALA A 85 18.20 -3.54 -0.71
CA ALA A 85 19.38 -2.87 -1.25
C ALA A 85 19.04 -1.67 -2.16
N SER A 86 17.85 -1.67 -2.79
CA SER A 86 17.33 -0.56 -3.61
C SER A 86 15.90 -0.18 -3.24
N ILE A 87 15.53 1.08 -3.52
CA ILE A 87 14.19 1.62 -3.29
C ILE A 87 13.15 0.85 -4.11
N GLU A 88 13.49 0.50 -5.35
CA GLU A 88 12.60 -0.21 -6.28
C GLU A 88 12.20 -1.58 -5.74
N VAL A 89 13.14 -2.31 -5.15
CA VAL A 89 12.89 -3.65 -4.59
C VAL A 89 12.08 -3.55 -3.30
N ALA A 90 12.46 -2.64 -2.40
CA ALA A 90 11.70 -2.39 -1.17
C ALA A 90 10.25 -2.00 -1.51
N LEU A 91 10.07 -1.10 -2.48
CA LEU A 91 8.76 -0.67 -2.91
C LEU A 91 7.92 -1.79 -3.50
N ALA A 92 8.51 -2.62 -4.37
CA ALA A 92 7.80 -3.77 -4.95
C ALA A 92 7.31 -4.75 -3.87
N ALA A 93 8.15 -5.01 -2.86
CA ALA A 93 7.78 -5.86 -1.73
C ALA A 93 6.66 -5.25 -0.89
N VAL A 94 6.76 -3.96 -0.55
CA VAL A 94 5.71 -3.24 0.20
C VAL A 94 4.38 -3.23 -0.55
N VAL A 95 4.39 -2.94 -1.86
CA VAL A 95 3.17 -2.92 -2.68
C VAL A 95 2.55 -4.32 -2.80
N SER A 96 3.38 -5.37 -2.90
CA SER A 96 2.87 -6.75 -2.86
C SER A 96 2.22 -7.07 -1.52
N GLY A 97 2.89 -6.73 -0.42
CA GLY A 97 2.36 -6.91 0.93
C GLY A 97 1.07 -6.11 1.18
N ALA A 98 0.87 -4.98 0.49
CA ALA A 98 -0.37 -4.21 0.53
C ALA A 98 -1.54 -4.98 -0.07
N ALA A 99 -1.32 -5.64 -1.22
CA ALA A 99 -2.34 -6.49 -1.82
C ALA A 99 -2.71 -7.64 -0.88
N ASP A 100 -1.72 -8.31 -0.29
CA ASP A 100 -1.94 -9.45 0.60
C ASP A 100 -2.65 -9.05 1.89
N SER A 101 -2.28 -7.90 2.48
CA SER A 101 -2.94 -7.36 3.68
C SER A 101 -4.41 -7.02 3.44
N LEU A 102 -4.72 -6.43 2.28
CA LEU A 102 -6.09 -6.09 1.89
C LEU A 102 -6.93 -7.34 1.62
N LEU A 103 -6.34 -8.35 0.98
CA LEU A 103 -6.97 -9.66 0.79
C LEU A 103 -7.28 -10.32 2.13
N GLY A 104 -6.34 -10.29 3.08
CA GLY A 104 -6.55 -10.77 4.44
C GLY A 104 -7.73 -10.06 5.13
N ALA A 105 -7.79 -8.73 5.04
CA ALA A 105 -8.88 -7.93 5.60
C ALA A 105 -10.26 -8.29 4.97
N CYS A 106 -10.30 -8.65 3.69
CA CYS A 106 -11.53 -9.10 3.02
C CYS A 106 -12.02 -10.47 3.53
N VAL A 107 -11.11 -11.39 3.89
CA VAL A 107 -11.48 -12.72 4.38
C VAL A 107 -12.11 -12.67 5.77
N PHE A 108 -11.60 -11.82 6.67
CA PHE A 108 -12.17 -11.67 8.02
C PHE A 108 -13.51 -10.89 8.04
N GLY A 109 -13.79 -10.09 7.01
CA GLY A 109 -15.08 -9.42 6.86
C GLY A 109 -16.24 -10.33 6.43
N ARG A 110 -15.99 -11.60 6.08
CA ARG A 110 -17.03 -12.58 5.71
C ARG A 110 -17.67 -13.31 6.89
N THR A 111 -17.10 -13.24 8.09
CA THR A 111 -17.52 -14.07 9.23
C THR A 111 -18.35 -13.32 10.29
N ALA A 112 -18.97 -12.19 9.94
CA ALA A 112 -19.84 -11.43 10.85
C ALA A 112 -21.24 -11.24 10.27
#